data_AF-A0A932PL79-F1
#
_entry.id   AF-A0A932PL79-F1
#
_cell.length_a   1.000
_cell.length_b   1.000
_cell.length_c   1.000
_cell.angle_alpha   90.00
_cell.angle_beta   90.00
_cell.angle_gamma   90.00
#
_symmetry.space_group_name_H-M   'P 1'
#
loop_
_entity.id
_entity.type
_entity.pdbx_description
1 polymer ?
#
loop_
_entity_poly.entity_id
_entity_poly.type
_entity_poly.pdbx_seq_one_letter_code
_entity_poly.pdbx_strand_id
1 'polypeptide(L)'
;MSDQAIPEPRQEAAAGLEASQAQVEAIHQKILKQKSHSNGSGWFYWIAALSLMTSVVSLAGGHWSFLAGLGITQVFDGFSIGLMKSGAGSWVKGLSFFLDLLAASTFVFIGIFAKKGSKGAYITGMILYGLDTLILLGFQEWLGAGFHAFALFQIGSGFSALKWLNGPSSPGIHATQASPVPLAPQGHGSATLPEIEPS
;
A
#
# COMPACT_ATOMS: atom_id res chain seq x y z
N MET A 1 -44.45 38.88 -8.50
CA MET A 1 -43.04 39.26 -8.30
C MET A 1 -42.55 38.40 -7.16
N SER A 2 -41.88 37.30 -7.48
CA SER A 2 -41.45 36.32 -6.49
C SER A 2 -40.25 36.88 -5.73
N ASP A 3 -40.44 37.05 -4.43
CA ASP A 3 -39.45 37.48 -3.46
C ASP A 3 -38.29 36.48 -3.44
N GLN A 4 -37.23 36.75 -4.21
CA GLN A 4 -35.97 36.02 -4.10
C GLN A 4 -35.27 36.50 -2.84
N ALA A 5 -35.52 35.79 -1.74
CA ALA A 5 -34.84 35.99 -0.48
C ALA A 5 -33.33 35.86 -0.69
N ILE A 6 -32.63 36.99 -0.60
CA ILE A 6 -31.16 37.04 -0.59
C ILE A 6 -30.73 36.29 0.68
N PRO A 7 -29.99 35.17 0.56
CA PRO A 7 -29.56 34.40 1.73
C PRO A 7 -28.69 35.28 2.62
N GLU A 8 -28.94 35.24 3.93
CA GLU A 8 -28.21 36.07 4.87
C GLU A 8 -26.70 35.73 4.89
N PRO A 9 -25.80 36.72 5.04
CA PRO A 9 -24.34 36.53 5.01
C PRO A 9 -23.81 35.50 6.03
N ARG A 10 -24.59 35.18 7.06
CA ARG A 10 -24.28 34.13 8.04
C ARG A 10 -24.42 32.71 7.48
N GLN A 11 -25.31 32.50 6.50
CA GLN A 11 -25.54 31.21 5.85
C GLN A 11 -24.43 30.88 4.85
N GLU A 12 -23.95 31.87 4.09
CA GLU A 12 -22.83 31.71 3.17
C GLU A 12 -21.52 31.41 3.91
N ALA A 13 -21.27 32.09 5.05
CA ALA A 13 -20.12 31.81 5.89
C ALA A 13 -20.13 30.39 6.49
N ALA A 14 -21.30 29.92 6.94
CA ALA A 14 -21.46 28.55 7.45
C ALA A 14 -21.23 27.50 6.35
N ALA A 15 -21.79 27.71 5.16
CA ALA A 15 -21.59 26.82 4.02
C ALA A 15 -20.11 26.76 3.58
N GLY A 16 -19.39 27.88 3.62
CA GLY A 16 -17.95 27.93 3.34
C GLY A 16 -17.09 27.16 4.34
N LEU A 17 -17.44 27.22 5.63
CA LEU A 17 -16.77 26.46 6.69
C LEU A 17 -17.00 24.94 6.54
N GLU A 18 -18.24 24.52 6.29
CA GLU A 18 -18.57 23.11 6.06
C GLU A 18 -17.85 22.55 4.82
N ALA A 19 -17.81 23.32 3.73
CA ALA A 19 -17.08 22.93 2.52
C ALA A 19 -15.57 22.79 2.77
N SER A 20 -14.97 23.69 3.55
CA SER A 20 -13.56 23.60 3.94
C SER A 20 -13.27 22.37 4.81
N GLN A 21 -14.12 22.09 5.80
CA GLN A 21 -13.99 20.91 6.66
C GLN A 21 -14.12 19.61 5.87
N ALA A 22 -15.09 19.52 4.95
CA ALA A 22 -15.26 18.37 4.07
C ALA A 22 -14.03 18.12 3.18
N GLN A 23 -13.40 19.19 2.67
CA GLN A 23 -12.16 19.08 1.89
C GLN A 23 -10.99 18.58 2.74
N VAL A 24 -10.83 19.08 3.97
CA VAL A 24 -9.77 18.64 4.89
C VAL A 24 -9.92 17.16 5.23
N GLU A 25 -11.13 16.70 5.54
CA GLU A 25 -11.40 15.29 5.81
C GLU A 25 -11.11 14.41 4.58
N ALA A 26 -11.52 14.87 3.40
CA ALA A 26 -11.29 14.12 2.16
C ALA A 26 -9.79 14.00 1.82
N ILE A 27 -9.00 15.06 2.06
CA ILE A 27 -7.53 15.03 1.94
C ILE A 27 -6.94 14.08 2.98
N HIS A 28 -7.40 14.13 4.22
CA HIS A 28 -6.94 13.26 5.30
C HIS A 28 -7.15 11.79 4.94
N GLN A 29 -8.35 11.42 4.48
CA GLN A 29 -8.68 10.06 4.03
C GLN A 29 -7.75 9.61 2.90
N LYS A 30 -7.50 10.48 1.91
CA LYS A 30 -6.60 10.17 0.80
C LYS A 30 -5.17 9.89 1.27
N ILE A 31 -4.64 10.69 2.20
CA ILE A 31 -3.31 10.50 2.80
C ILE A 31 -3.24 9.15 3.52
N LEU A 32 -4.25 8.81 4.32
CA LEU A 32 -4.29 7.52 5.03
C LEU A 32 -4.27 6.33 4.06
N LYS A 33 -5.04 6.42 2.97
CA LYS A 33 -5.09 5.35 1.95
C LYS A 33 -3.78 5.25 1.16
N GLN A 34 -3.15 6.36 0.81
CA GLN A 34 -1.82 6.35 0.18
C GLN A 34 -0.76 5.73 1.11
N LYS A 35 -0.83 6.02 2.41
CA LYS A 35 0.06 5.41 3.41
C LYS A 35 -0.19 3.90 3.53
N SER A 36 -1.45 3.48 3.59
CA SER A 36 -1.82 2.06 3.64
C SER A 36 -1.34 1.30 2.38
N HIS A 37 -1.52 1.87 1.18
CA HIS A 37 -0.96 1.31 -0.06
C HIS A 37 0.56 1.18 -0.02
N SER A 38 1.25 2.23 0.44
CA SER A 38 2.72 2.23 0.54
C SER A 38 3.22 1.21 1.55
N ASN A 39 2.54 1.09 2.70
CA ASN A 39 2.88 0.11 3.73
C ASN A 39 2.62 -1.31 3.26
N GLY A 40 1.46 -1.58 2.64
CA GLY A 40 1.09 -2.90 2.15
C GLY A 40 2.01 -3.41 1.04
N SER A 41 2.35 -2.55 0.06
CA SER A 41 3.35 -2.92 -0.96
C SER A 41 4.77 -3.06 -0.38
N GLY A 42 5.07 -2.33 0.70
CA GLY A 42 6.31 -2.45 1.48
C GLY A 42 6.54 -3.85 2.05
N TRP A 43 5.47 -4.57 2.41
CA TRP A 43 5.58 -5.90 2.99
C TRP A 43 6.22 -6.94 2.07
N PHE A 44 6.06 -6.81 0.74
CA PHE A 44 6.75 -7.70 -0.20
C PHE A 44 8.27 -7.61 -0.10
N TYR A 45 8.80 -6.42 0.16
CA TYR A 45 10.25 -6.23 0.38
C TYR A 45 10.68 -6.76 1.75
N TRP A 46 9.85 -6.60 2.78
CA TRP A 46 10.11 -7.19 4.08
C TRP A 46 10.15 -8.72 4.01
N ILE A 47 9.20 -9.34 3.32
CA ILE A 47 9.18 -10.79 3.08
C ILE A 47 10.49 -11.22 2.40
N ALA A 48 10.90 -10.55 1.32
CA ALA A 48 12.13 -10.87 0.62
C ALA A 48 13.39 -10.69 1.51
N ALA A 49 13.46 -9.60 2.27
CA ALA A 49 14.59 -9.31 3.16
C ALA A 49 14.70 -10.34 4.30
N LEU A 50 13.57 -10.69 4.91
CA LEU A 50 13.50 -11.68 5.98
C LEU A 50 13.82 -13.09 5.46
N SER A 51 13.36 -13.43 4.25
CA SER A 51 13.73 -14.68 3.57
C SER A 51 15.24 -14.75 3.33
N LEU A 52 15.84 -13.68 2.81
CA LEU A 52 17.28 -13.64 2.54
C LEU A 52 18.11 -13.73 3.82
N MET A 53 17.70 -13.03 4.87
CA MET A 53 18.35 -13.10 6.18
C MET A 53 18.34 -14.53 6.74
N THR A 54 17.22 -15.25 6.56
CA THR A 54 17.09 -16.65 6.97
C THR A 54 18.06 -17.56 6.21
N SER A 55 18.16 -17.41 4.89
CA SER A 55 19.11 -18.19 4.08
C SER A 55 20.58 -17.89 4.44
N VAL A 56 20.94 -16.63 4.75
CA VAL A 56 22.29 -16.27 5.22
C VAL A 56 22.62 -16.92 6.56
N VAL A 57 21.67 -16.94 7.50
CA VAL A 57 21.85 -17.60 8.81
C VAL A 57 22.02 -19.11 8.64
N SER A 58 21.23 -19.72 7.75
CA SER A 58 21.35 -21.15 7.41
C SER A 58 22.73 -21.49 6.83
N LEU A 59 23.25 -20.66 5.92
CA LEU A 59 24.61 -20.80 5.39
C LEU A 59 25.70 -20.65 6.46
N ALA A 60 25.50 -19.80 7.47
CA ALA A 60 26.42 -19.61 8.58
C ALA A 60 26.39 -20.77 9.61
N GLY A 61 25.57 -21.81 9.38
CA GLY A 61 25.42 -22.95 10.29
C GLY A 61 24.46 -22.71 11.45
N GLY A 62 23.70 -21.61 11.43
CA GLY A 62 22.64 -21.35 12.40
C GLY A 62 21.42 -22.23 12.15
N HIS A 63 20.98 -22.97 13.16
CA HIS A 63 19.80 -23.85 13.10
C HIS A 63 18.54 -23.18 13.68
N TRP A 64 18.39 -21.88 13.44
CA TRP A 64 17.19 -21.15 13.86
C TRP A 64 16.23 -21.10 12.70
N SER A 65 15.14 -21.86 12.79
CA SER A 65 13.95 -21.73 11.93
C SER A 65 13.34 -20.36 12.19
N PHE A 66 13.85 -19.33 11.52
CA PHE A 66 13.38 -17.96 11.74
C PHE A 66 11.90 -17.89 11.37
N LEU A 67 11.08 -17.24 12.19
CA LEU A 67 9.62 -17.07 12.05
C LEU A 67 9.18 -16.48 10.69
N ALA A 68 10.12 -15.96 9.91
CA ALA A 68 9.90 -15.25 8.67
C ALA A 68 10.59 -15.88 7.43
N GLY A 69 11.06 -17.12 7.53
CA GLY A 69 11.37 -17.92 6.34
C GLY A 69 10.09 -18.26 5.57
N LEU A 70 10.14 -18.27 4.24
CA LEU A 70 9.01 -18.73 3.43
C LEU A 70 8.79 -20.23 3.69
N GLY A 71 7.54 -20.68 3.79
CA GLY A 71 7.21 -22.10 3.94
C GLY A 71 7.84 -22.98 2.85
N ILE A 72 7.97 -22.46 1.63
CA ILE A 72 8.61 -23.17 0.53
C ILE A 72 10.10 -23.46 0.74
N THR A 73 10.83 -22.64 1.50
CA THR A 73 12.25 -22.91 1.78
C THR A 73 12.41 -24.13 2.68
N GLN A 74 11.46 -24.36 3.60
CA GLN A 74 11.45 -25.58 4.43
C GLN A 74 11.26 -26.84 3.58
N VAL A 75 10.47 -26.76 2.51
CA VAL A 75 10.31 -27.86 1.55
C VAL A 75 11.63 -28.14 0.84
N PHE A 76 12.35 -27.10 0.39
CA PHE A 76 13.67 -27.26 -0.25
C PHE A 76 14.71 -27.83 0.70
N ASP A 77 14.75 -27.37 1.94
CA ASP A 77 15.65 -27.90 2.97
C ASP A 77 15.34 -29.36 3.31
N GLY A 78 14.06 -29.70 3.50
CA GLY A 78 13.62 -31.07 3.75
C GLY A 78 13.98 -32.02 2.60
N PHE A 79 13.77 -31.58 1.35
CA PHE A 79 14.18 -32.33 0.16
C PHE A 79 15.71 -32.50 0.09
N SER A 80 16.47 -31.46 0.42
CA SER A 80 17.93 -31.48 0.44
C SER A 80 18.48 -32.49 1.42
N ILE A 81 17.92 -32.51 2.64
CA ILE A 81 18.30 -33.47 3.68
C ILE A 81 17.98 -34.89 3.21
N GLY A 82 16.82 -35.11 2.57
CA GLY A 82 16.46 -36.39 1.98
C GLY A 82 17.44 -36.86 0.91
N LEU A 83 17.83 -35.99 -0.02
CA LEU A 83 18.82 -36.32 -1.06
C LEU A 83 20.22 -36.58 -0.49
N MET A 84 20.68 -35.79 0.48
CA MET A 84 21.97 -36.01 1.12
C MET A 84 22.03 -37.35 1.84
N LYS A 85 20.93 -37.76 2.51
CA LYS A 85 20.82 -39.10 3.13
C LYS A 85 20.88 -40.23 2.12
N SER A 86 20.45 -39.99 0.88
CA SER A 86 20.53 -40.94 -0.24
C SER A 86 21.89 -40.94 -0.96
N GLY A 87 22.89 -40.23 -0.43
CA GLY A 87 24.25 -40.19 -0.99
C GLY A 87 24.51 -39.06 -1.99
N ALA A 88 23.58 -38.10 -2.14
CA ALA A 88 23.83 -36.93 -2.97
C ALA A 88 24.91 -36.03 -2.35
N GLY A 89 25.77 -35.46 -3.20
CA GLY A 89 26.90 -34.64 -2.78
C GLY A 89 26.51 -33.26 -2.20
N SER A 90 27.51 -32.54 -1.69
CA SER A 90 27.36 -31.23 -1.04
C SER A 90 26.80 -30.12 -1.93
N TRP A 91 26.75 -30.31 -3.25
CA TRP A 91 26.17 -29.36 -4.21
C TRP A 91 24.67 -29.13 -3.99
N VAL A 92 23.95 -30.08 -3.38
CA VAL A 92 22.51 -29.99 -3.09
C VAL A 92 22.19 -28.80 -2.18
N LYS A 93 23.08 -28.47 -1.24
CA LYS A 93 22.91 -27.27 -0.38
C LYS A 93 22.97 -25.97 -1.18
N GLY A 94 23.86 -25.91 -2.17
CA GLY A 94 23.98 -24.75 -3.06
C GLY A 94 22.75 -24.56 -3.93
N LEU A 95 22.12 -25.66 -4.37
CA LEU A 95 20.86 -25.62 -5.11
C LEU A 95 19.73 -25.02 -4.27
N SER A 96 19.56 -25.45 -3.02
CA SER A 96 18.48 -24.93 -2.16
C SER A 96 18.65 -23.47 -1.80
N PHE A 97 19.88 -23.05 -1.50
CA PHE A 97 20.18 -21.63 -1.34
C PHE A 97 19.84 -20.81 -2.59
N PHE A 98 20.13 -21.33 -3.79
CA PHE A 98 19.76 -20.67 -5.04
C PHE A 98 18.23 -20.57 -5.22
N LEU A 99 17.49 -21.63 -4.88
CA LEU A 99 16.03 -21.64 -4.93
C LEU A 99 15.41 -20.65 -3.94
N ASP A 100 15.97 -20.51 -2.73
CA ASP A 100 15.57 -19.49 -1.76
C ASP A 100 15.75 -18.08 -2.34
N LEU A 101 16.90 -17.82 -2.96
CA LEU A 101 17.19 -16.53 -3.57
C LEU A 101 16.22 -16.21 -4.72
N LEU A 102 15.84 -17.22 -5.50
CA LEU A 102 14.85 -17.09 -6.58
C LEU A 102 13.46 -16.77 -6.02
N ALA A 103 13.05 -17.45 -4.94
CA ALA A 103 11.80 -17.19 -4.25
C ALA A 103 11.75 -15.77 -3.67
N ALA A 104 12.79 -15.34 -2.95
CA ALA A 104 12.90 -13.98 -2.41
C ALA A 104 12.87 -12.93 -3.52
N SER A 105 13.61 -13.15 -4.62
CA SER A 105 13.63 -12.24 -5.78
C SER A 105 12.24 -12.07 -6.40
N THR A 106 11.46 -13.14 -6.47
CA THR A 106 10.08 -13.10 -6.98
C THR A 106 9.21 -12.13 -6.19
N PHE A 107 9.31 -12.14 -4.86
CA PHE A 107 8.60 -11.18 -4.01
C PHE A 107 9.09 -9.74 -4.18
N VAL A 108 10.39 -9.52 -4.43
CA VAL A 108 10.90 -8.18 -4.77
C VAL A 108 10.27 -7.67 -6.07
N PHE A 109 10.23 -8.50 -7.13
CA PHE A 109 9.61 -8.11 -8.40
C PHE A 109 8.13 -7.78 -8.23
N ILE A 110 7.39 -8.64 -7.52
CA ILE A 110 5.98 -8.40 -7.18
C ILE A 110 5.83 -7.08 -6.42
N GLY A 111 6.68 -6.81 -5.42
CA GLY A 111 6.69 -5.57 -4.65
C GLY A 111 6.88 -4.33 -5.53
N ILE A 112 7.78 -4.39 -6.52
CA ILE A 112 8.01 -3.28 -7.47
C ILE A 112 6.74 -2.97 -8.26
N PHE A 113 6.07 -3.98 -8.81
CA PHE A 113 4.83 -3.77 -9.58
C PHE A 113 3.66 -3.38 -8.68
N ALA A 114 3.55 -3.94 -7.48
CA ALA A 114 2.54 -3.58 -6.50
C ALA A 114 2.68 -2.12 -6.07
N LYS A 115 3.91 -1.65 -5.81
CA LYS A 115 4.20 -0.25 -5.47
C LYS A 115 3.79 0.72 -6.58
N LYS A 116 3.96 0.31 -7.84
CA LYS A 116 3.48 1.03 -9.03
C LYS A 116 1.95 1.03 -9.21
N GLY A 117 1.20 0.41 -8.31
CA GLY A 117 -0.27 0.39 -8.34
C GLY A 117 -0.87 -0.75 -9.18
N SER A 118 -0.09 -1.79 -9.51
CA SER A 118 -0.61 -2.95 -10.23
C SER A 118 -1.48 -3.82 -9.31
N LYS A 119 -2.78 -3.88 -9.60
CA LYS A 119 -3.73 -4.78 -8.92
C LYS A 119 -3.34 -6.25 -9.12
N GLY A 120 -2.89 -6.60 -10.33
CA GLY A 120 -2.45 -7.96 -10.65
C GLY A 120 -1.29 -8.41 -9.78
N ALA A 121 -0.29 -7.55 -9.58
CA ALA A 121 0.86 -7.87 -8.72
C ALA A 121 0.44 -8.15 -7.27
N TYR A 122 -0.46 -7.33 -6.70
CA TYR A 122 -1.00 -7.60 -5.36
C TYR A 122 -1.70 -8.97 -5.29
N ILE A 123 -2.56 -9.28 -6.26
CA ILE A 123 -3.31 -10.55 -6.27
C ILE A 123 -2.34 -11.74 -6.40
N THR A 124 -1.40 -11.69 -7.34
CA THR A 124 -0.38 -12.73 -7.50
C THR A 124 0.43 -12.93 -6.22
N GLY A 125 0.89 -11.84 -5.60
CA GLY A 125 1.63 -11.90 -4.34
C GLY A 125 0.81 -12.49 -3.19
N MET A 126 -0.45 -12.08 -3.04
CA MET A 126 -1.35 -12.63 -2.02
C MET A 126 -1.62 -14.12 -2.22
N ILE A 127 -1.79 -14.57 -3.47
CA ILE A 127 -1.99 -16.00 -3.77
C ILE A 127 -0.73 -16.79 -3.43
N LEU A 128 0.43 -16.37 -3.93
CA LEU A 128 1.69 -17.07 -3.67
C LEU A 128 2.01 -17.13 -2.18
N TYR A 129 1.88 -16.02 -1.47
CA TYR A 129 2.15 -15.95 -0.03
C TYR A 129 1.09 -16.68 0.80
N GLY A 130 -0.17 -16.68 0.34
CA GLY A 130 -1.25 -17.46 0.95
C GLY A 130 -1.00 -18.97 0.82
N LEU A 131 -0.59 -19.44 -0.37
CA LEU A 131 -0.20 -20.84 -0.57
C LEU A 131 0.99 -21.22 0.31
N ASP A 132 1.98 -20.32 0.42
CA ASP A 132 3.13 -20.50 1.30
C ASP A 132 2.73 -20.63 2.79
N THR A 133 1.72 -19.86 3.21
CA THR A 133 1.13 -20.00 4.55
C THR A 133 0.48 -21.37 4.75
N LEU A 134 -0.19 -21.92 3.73
CA LEU A 134 -0.79 -23.26 3.81
C LEU A 134 0.29 -24.35 3.95
N ILE A 135 1.45 -24.17 3.33
CA ILE A 135 2.60 -25.06 3.51
C ILE A 135 3.04 -25.07 4.98
N LEU A 136 3.19 -23.88 5.60
CA LEU A 136 3.55 -23.77 7.02
C LEU A 136 2.54 -24.44 7.95
N LEU A 137 1.24 -24.30 7.65
CA LEU A 137 0.19 -25.00 8.40
C LEU A 137 0.31 -26.53 8.26
N GLY A 138 0.68 -27.03 7.08
CA GLY A 138 0.96 -28.44 6.86
C GLY A 138 2.13 -28.97 7.70
N PHE A 139 3.14 -28.14 7.94
CA PHE A 139 4.26 -28.42 8.85
C PHE A 139 3.98 -28.09 10.32
N GLN A 140 2.76 -27.63 10.65
CA GLN A 140 2.35 -27.21 12.01
C GLN A 140 3.20 -26.07 12.61
N GLU A 141 3.79 -25.24 11.75
CA GLU A 141 4.59 -24.07 12.14
C GLU A 141 3.68 -22.88 12.48
N TRP A 142 2.97 -22.98 13.61
CA TRP A 142 1.92 -22.02 14.01
C TRP A 142 2.41 -20.58 14.13
N LEU A 143 3.63 -20.40 14.65
CA LEU A 143 4.21 -19.08 14.86
C LEU A 143 4.57 -18.42 13.52
N GLY A 144 5.16 -19.18 12.60
CA GLY A 144 5.43 -18.73 11.23
C GLY A 144 4.14 -18.45 10.46
N ALA A 145 3.14 -19.33 10.57
CA ALA A 145 1.83 -19.14 9.95
C ALA A 145 1.11 -17.88 10.48
N GLY A 146 1.21 -17.60 11.78
CA GLY A 146 0.67 -16.37 12.38
C GLY A 146 1.34 -15.10 11.82
N PHE A 147 2.67 -15.11 11.68
CA PHE A 147 3.40 -14.01 11.05
C PHE A 147 2.99 -13.83 9.57
N HIS A 148 2.86 -14.93 8.83
CA HIS A 148 2.42 -14.89 7.44
C HIS A 148 0.99 -14.33 7.31
N ALA A 149 0.07 -14.74 8.18
CA ALA A 149 -1.28 -14.20 8.22
C ALA A 149 -1.28 -12.68 8.50
N PHE A 150 -0.42 -12.21 9.40
CA PHE A 150 -0.26 -10.77 9.68
C PHE A 150 0.29 -10.01 8.47
N ALA A 151 1.34 -10.52 7.82
CA ALA A 151 1.89 -9.90 6.62
C ALA A 151 0.84 -9.90 5.47
N LEU A 152 0.09 -10.99 5.30
CA LEU A 152 -0.99 -11.08 4.32
C LEU A 152 -2.12 -10.07 4.61
N PHE A 153 -2.48 -9.89 5.89
CA PHE A 153 -3.44 -8.86 6.30
C PHE A 153 -2.97 -7.45 5.93
N GLN A 154 -1.70 -7.14 6.17
CA GLN A 154 -1.12 -5.84 5.83
C GLN A 154 -1.07 -5.61 4.30
N ILE A 155 -0.71 -6.64 3.53
CA ILE A 155 -0.77 -6.61 2.06
C ILE A 155 -2.22 -6.38 1.59
N GLY A 156 -3.19 -7.10 2.17
CA GLY A 156 -4.62 -6.98 1.85
C GLY A 156 -5.20 -5.59 2.19
N SER A 157 -4.73 -4.98 3.27
CA SER A 157 -5.03 -3.59 3.63
C SER A 157 -4.53 -2.62 2.54
N GLY A 158 -3.28 -2.79 2.10
CA GLY A 158 -2.71 -2.00 1.00
C GLY A 158 -3.44 -2.18 -0.33
N PHE A 159 -3.82 -3.42 -0.68
CA PHE A 159 -4.63 -3.70 -1.87
C PHE A 159 -6.01 -3.03 -1.82
N SER A 160 -6.67 -3.09 -0.65
CA SER A 160 -7.95 -2.41 -0.43
C SER A 160 -7.82 -0.90 -0.55
N ALA A 161 -6.73 -0.32 -0.06
CA ALA A 161 -6.43 1.10 -0.22
C ALA A 161 -6.18 1.48 -1.68
N LEU A 162 -5.44 0.66 -2.44
CA LEU A 162 -5.25 0.84 -3.88
C LEU A 162 -6.58 0.80 -4.65
N LYS A 163 -7.47 -0.15 -4.31
CA LYS A 163 -8.81 -0.22 -4.91
C LYS A 163 -9.63 1.03 -4.65
N TRP A 164 -9.57 1.56 -3.42
CA TRP A 164 -10.25 2.79 -3.05
C TRP A 164 -9.67 4.00 -3.81
N LEU A 165 -8.34 4.12 -3.89
CA LEU A 165 -7.65 5.23 -4.58
C LEU A 165 -7.97 5.26 -6.07
N ASN A 166 -8.13 4.09 -6.69
CA ASN A 166 -8.49 3.94 -8.10
C ASN A 166 -10.01 3.93 -8.34
N GLY A 167 -10.81 4.02 -7.29
CA GLY A 167 -12.28 3.96 -7.35
C GLY A 167 -12.92 5.35 -7.43
N PRO A 168 -14.22 5.40 -7.80
CA PRO A 168 -14.97 6.66 -7.93
C PRO A 168 -15.13 7.41 -6.59
N SER A 169 -14.96 6.72 -5.46
CA SER A 169 -15.04 7.26 -4.11
C SER A 169 -13.78 8.03 -3.66
N SER A 170 -12.71 8.00 -4.46
CA SER A 170 -11.46 8.70 -4.15
C SER A 170 -11.67 10.22 -4.26
N PRO A 171 -11.35 11.00 -3.21
CA PRO A 171 -11.36 12.45 -3.25
C PRO A 171 -10.41 12.98 -4.34
N GLY A 172 -11.03 13.44 -5.41
CA GLY A 172 -10.37 13.98 -6.59
C GLY A 172 -10.53 13.12 -7.84
N ILE A 173 -11.76 13.07 -8.37
CA ILE A 173 -12.12 13.19 -9.80
C ILE A 173 -13.46 13.94 -9.93
N HIS A 174 -14.36 13.88 -8.93
CA HIS A 174 -15.66 14.56 -8.96
C HIS A 174 -15.74 15.91 -8.21
N ALA A 175 -14.74 16.27 -7.40
CA ALA A 175 -14.73 17.54 -6.65
C ALA A 175 -14.52 18.78 -7.55
N THR A 176 -14.10 18.60 -8.81
CA THR A 176 -14.04 19.68 -9.81
C THR A 176 -15.43 20.08 -10.32
N GLN A 177 -16.50 19.35 -9.98
CA GLN A 177 -17.87 19.68 -10.39
C GLN A 177 -18.74 20.32 -9.30
N ALA A 178 -18.23 20.52 -8.09
CA ALA A 178 -18.83 21.51 -7.20
C ALA A 178 -18.38 22.88 -7.72
N SER A 179 -19.28 23.56 -8.43
CA SER A 179 -19.07 24.84 -9.11
C SER A 179 -18.06 25.73 -8.38
N PRO A 180 -17.11 26.35 -9.09
CA PRO A 180 -16.44 27.51 -8.51
C PRO A 180 -17.55 28.48 -8.13
N VAL A 181 -17.66 28.80 -6.84
CA VAL A 181 -18.47 29.93 -6.38
C VAL A 181 -18.16 31.06 -7.35
N PRO A 182 -19.14 31.61 -8.09
CA PRO A 182 -18.90 32.74 -8.95
C PRO A 182 -18.28 33.82 -8.07
N LEU A 183 -17.00 34.14 -8.32
CA LEU A 183 -16.40 35.32 -7.77
C LEU A 183 -17.30 36.46 -8.24
N ALA A 184 -18.09 37.01 -7.31
CA ALA A 184 -18.91 38.18 -7.58
C ALA A 184 -18.01 39.21 -8.27
N PRO A 185 -18.46 39.86 -9.36
CA PRO A 185 -17.66 40.85 -10.04
C PRO A 185 -17.25 41.89 -9.00
N GLN A 186 -15.94 41.96 -8.74
CA GLN A 186 -15.34 43.00 -7.94
C GLN A 186 -15.68 44.31 -8.64
N GLY A 187 -16.71 44.99 -8.14
CA GLY A 187 -17.12 46.30 -8.61
C GLY A 187 -15.96 47.24 -8.36
N HIS A 188 -15.12 47.45 -9.37
CA HIS A 188 -14.19 48.57 -9.41
C HIS A 188 -15.02 49.85 -9.47
N GLY A 189 -15.43 50.34 -8.29
CA GLY A 189 -15.84 51.72 -8.13
C GLY A 189 -14.64 52.59 -8.42
N SER A 190 -14.55 53.09 -9.64
CA SER A 190 -13.66 54.19 -10.00
C SER A 190 -14.02 55.40 -9.17
N ALA A 191 -13.30 55.61 -8.07
CA ALA A 191 -13.30 56.89 -7.37
C ALA A 191 -12.61 57.91 -8.29
N THR A 192 -13.42 58.69 -9.00
CA THR A 192 -12.99 59.90 -9.69
C THR A 192 -12.46 60.89 -8.66
N LEU A 193 -11.15 61.16 -8.69
CA LEU A 193 -10.54 62.25 -7.93
C LEU A 193 -11.02 63.60 -8.46
N PRO A 194 -11.34 64.58 -7.59
CA PRO A 194 -11.71 65.92 -8.02
C PRO A 194 -10.51 66.65 -8.64
N GLU A 195 -10.77 67.24 -9.80
CA GLU A 195 -9.88 68.08 -10.58
C GLU A 195 -9.54 69.35 -9.77
N ILE A 196 -8.26 69.53 -9.46
CA ILE A 196 -7.75 70.72 -8.79
C ILE A 196 -7.13 71.61 -9.88
N GLU A 197 -7.90 72.58 -10.38
CA GLU A 197 -7.31 73.73 -11.06
C GLU A 197 -6.67 74.66 -10.03
N PRO A 198 -5.47 75.18 -10.33
CA PRO A 198 -5.31 76.62 -10.12
C PRO A 198 -4.43 77.35 -11.15
N SER A 199 -4.99 78.49 -11.59
CA SER A 199 -4.40 79.83 -11.86
C SER A 199 -3.47 80.03 -13.04
#